data_AF-E3RJ13-F1
#
_entry.id   AF-E3RJ13-F1
#
_cell.length_a   1.000
_cell.length_b   1.000
_cell.length_c   1.000
_cell.angle_alpha   90.00
_cell.angle_beta   90.00
_cell.angle_gamma   90.00
#
_symmetry.space_group_name_H-M   'P 1'
#
loop_
_entity.id
_entity.type
_entity.pdbx_description
1 polymer ?
#
loop_
_entity_poly.entity_id
_entity_poly.type
_entity_poly.pdbx_seq_one_letter_code
_entity_poly.pdbx_strand_id
1 'polypeptide(L)'
;MVACSHCLEKRLPCKMSSLSDRCGNCYRDGVKECVPAQIPLPDFSKIDREMGKLESQEDAVEAALDADERFVEATLERMRVARSKLKRLRKQKRLLKRREQQVFDAGREEAEDLERLEALEHLNQAVALTNPEVPAEAAVVDWSGFWDFGVDDTGVAAGGSS
;
A
#
# COMPACT_ATOMS: atom_id res chain seq x y z
N MET A 1 2.20 2.29 -66.73
CA MET A 1 3.36 1.69 -67.44
C MET A 1 4.51 2.67 -67.35
N VAL A 2 5.63 2.27 -66.75
CA VAL A 2 6.86 3.08 -66.69
C VAL A 2 7.49 3.08 -68.08
N ALA A 3 7.82 4.26 -68.61
CA ALA A 3 8.51 4.36 -69.89
C ALA A 3 9.96 3.87 -69.75
N CYS A 4 10.54 3.27 -70.78
CA CYS A 4 11.98 3.01 -70.78
C CYS A 4 12.78 4.31 -70.92
N SER A 5 14.04 4.31 -70.46
CA SER A 5 14.94 5.48 -70.53
C SER A 5 14.99 6.09 -71.94
N HIS A 6 15.16 5.25 -72.96
CA HIS A 6 15.20 5.67 -74.38
C HIS A 6 13.92 6.37 -74.85
N CYS A 7 12.75 5.83 -74.51
CA CYS A 7 11.48 6.44 -74.87
C CYS A 7 11.21 7.72 -74.08
N LEU A 8 11.69 7.79 -72.83
CA LEU A 8 11.55 8.97 -71.98
C LEU A 8 12.40 10.14 -72.54
N GLU A 9 13.65 9.88 -72.91
CA GLU A 9 14.57 10.86 -73.51
C GLU A 9 14.03 11.40 -74.84
N LYS A 10 13.55 10.51 -75.71
CA LYS A 10 12.96 10.88 -77.01
C LYS A 10 11.51 11.38 -76.93
N ARG A 11 10.91 11.39 -75.74
CA ARG A 11 9.50 11.74 -75.49
C ARG A 11 8.52 10.94 -76.36
N LEU A 12 8.81 9.67 -76.59
CA LEU A 12 8.00 8.75 -77.40
C LEU A 12 7.07 7.91 -76.51
N PRO A 13 5.87 7.53 -76.99
CA PRO A 13 4.99 6.64 -76.25
C PRO A 13 5.62 5.24 -76.15
N CYS A 14 5.99 4.84 -74.94
CA CYS A 14 6.56 3.52 -74.67
C CYS A 14 5.44 2.46 -74.59
N LYS A 15 5.30 1.65 -75.65
CA LYS A 15 4.38 0.51 -75.68
C LYS A 15 5.17 -0.79 -75.69
N MET A 16 4.99 -1.59 -74.64
CA MET A 16 5.64 -2.88 -74.47
C MET A 16 4.63 -4.00 -74.74
N SER A 17 4.99 -4.98 -75.56
CA SER A 17 4.22 -6.20 -75.75
C SER A 17 4.62 -7.24 -74.71
N SER A 18 3.69 -8.10 -74.30
CA SER A 18 3.94 -9.20 -73.36
C SER A 18 4.88 -10.29 -73.90
N LEU A 19 5.12 -10.29 -75.22
CA LEU A 19 5.91 -11.29 -75.93
C LEU A 19 7.35 -10.84 -76.20
N SER A 20 7.75 -9.64 -75.78
CA SER A 20 9.08 -9.12 -76.07
C SER A 20 9.67 -8.32 -74.92
N ASP A 21 10.95 -8.53 -74.66
CA ASP A 21 11.70 -7.80 -73.63
C ASP A 21 12.01 -6.34 -74.01
N ARG A 22 11.56 -5.91 -75.20
CA ARG A 22 11.79 -4.57 -75.74
C ARG A 22 10.48 -3.91 -76.16
N CYS A 23 10.38 -2.60 -75.96
CA CYS A 23 9.25 -1.82 -76.47
C CYS A 23 9.36 -1.62 -77.99
N GLY A 24 8.23 -1.34 -78.65
CA GLY A 24 8.18 -1.23 -80.12
C GLY A 24 9.07 -0.14 -80.72
N ASN A 25 9.46 0.88 -79.93
CA ASN A 25 10.38 1.93 -80.40
C ASN A 25 11.85 1.50 -80.21
N CYS A 26 12.19 0.84 -79.10
CA CYS A 26 13.53 0.29 -78.88
C CYS A 26 13.86 -0.80 -79.90
N TYR A 27 12.87 -1.61 -80.29
CA TYR A 27 13.04 -2.62 -81.33
C TYR A 27 13.32 -1.98 -82.71
N ARG A 28 12.59 -0.92 -83.07
CA ARG A 28 12.76 -0.20 -84.35
C ARG A 28 14.07 0.58 -84.43
N ASP A 29 14.49 1.17 -83.31
CA ASP A 29 15.73 1.96 -83.22
C ASP A 29 16.98 1.10 -82.99
N GLY A 30 16.84 -0.23 -82.91
CA GLY A 30 17.99 -1.14 -82.71
C GLY A 30 18.62 -1.07 -81.31
N VAL A 31 17.89 -0.57 -80.31
CA VAL A 31 18.38 -0.50 -78.92
C VAL A 31 18.47 -1.91 -78.34
N LYS A 32 19.62 -2.25 -77.74
CA LYS A 32 19.91 -3.59 -77.21
C LYS A 32 19.16 -3.88 -75.92
N GLU A 33 18.99 -2.89 -75.04
CA GLU A 33 18.36 -3.03 -73.73
C GLU A 33 17.25 -2.00 -73.52
N CYS A 34 16.05 -2.46 -73.19
CA CYS A 34 14.89 -1.60 -72.93
C CYS A 34 14.72 -1.44 -71.41
N VAL A 35 15.61 -0.69 -70.76
CA VAL A 35 15.61 -0.52 -69.31
C VAL A 35 14.50 0.45 -68.88
N PRO A 36 13.67 0.11 -67.88
CA PRO A 36 12.73 1.06 -67.28
C PRO A 36 13.47 2.33 -66.86
N ALA A 37 12.91 3.51 -67.16
CA ALA A 37 13.51 4.74 -66.69
C ALA A 37 13.59 4.70 -65.15
N GLN A 38 14.80 4.81 -64.60
CA GLN A 38 14.96 4.96 -63.17
C GLN A 38 14.41 6.33 -62.78
N ILE A 39 13.29 6.30 -62.07
CA ILE A 39 12.80 7.47 -61.35
C ILE A 39 13.74 7.61 -60.14
N PRO A 40 14.49 8.71 -60.00
CA PRO A 40 15.33 8.91 -58.83
C PRO A 40 14.43 8.91 -57.60
N LEU A 41 14.63 7.92 -56.73
CA LEU A 41 13.94 7.89 -55.44
C LEU A 41 14.46 9.08 -54.61
N PRO A 42 13.59 9.88 -53.98
CA PRO A 42 14.02 10.91 -53.06
C PRO A 42 14.88 10.30 -51.95
N ASP A 43 15.96 10.99 -51.58
CA ASP A 43 16.79 10.58 -50.45
C ASP A 43 16.07 10.92 -49.13
N PHE A 44 15.52 9.89 -48.48
CA PHE A 44 14.85 9.99 -47.19
C PHE A 44 15.79 9.85 -45.99
N SER A 45 17.11 9.67 -46.20
CA SER A 45 18.06 9.41 -45.12
C SER A 45 18.09 10.48 -44.03
N LYS A 46 17.77 11.74 -44.38
CA LYS A 46 17.63 12.82 -43.39
C LYS A 46 16.42 12.63 -42.49
N ILE A 47 15.30 12.18 -43.06
CA ILE A 47 14.07 11.92 -42.31
C ILE A 47 14.29 10.73 -41.38
N ASP A 48 14.87 9.64 -41.87
CA ASP A 48 15.15 8.46 -41.06
C ASP A 48 16.08 8.79 -39.88
N ARG A 49 17.07 9.66 -40.09
CA ARG A 49 17.96 10.13 -39.02
C ARG A 49 17.24 10.98 -37.98
N GLU A 50 16.34 11.85 -38.41
CA GLU A 50 15.56 12.66 -37.46
C GLU A 50 14.53 11.80 -36.72
N MET A 51 13.91 10.82 -37.37
CA MET A 51 13.03 9.86 -36.69
C MET A 51 13.79 9.07 -35.63
N GLY A 52 14.95 8.51 -35.95
CA GLY A 52 15.76 7.78 -34.96
C GLY A 52 16.22 8.66 -33.79
N LYS A 53 16.47 9.96 -34.01
CA LYS A 53 16.75 10.89 -32.92
C LYS A 53 15.51 11.10 -32.04
N LEU A 54 14.34 11.28 -32.63
CA LEU A 54 13.09 11.47 -31.89
C LEU A 54 12.75 10.22 -31.08
N GLU A 55 12.84 9.03 -31.68
CA GLU A 55 12.65 7.74 -30.98
C GLU A 55 13.60 7.65 -29.76
N SER A 56 14.88 7.97 -29.93
CA SER A 56 15.83 7.94 -28.80
C SER A 56 15.51 8.97 -27.69
N GLN A 57 14.90 10.09 -28.05
CA GLN A 57 14.47 11.11 -27.08
C GLN A 57 13.19 10.68 -26.37
N GLU A 58 12.24 10.07 -27.10
CA GLU A 58 11.02 9.49 -26.54
C GLU A 58 11.37 8.40 -25.54
N ASP A 59 12.22 7.44 -25.92
CA ASP A 59 12.70 6.36 -25.04
C ASP A 59 13.36 6.91 -23.76
N ALA A 60 14.18 7.96 -23.89
CA ALA A 60 14.85 8.57 -22.75
C ALA A 60 13.87 9.28 -21.80
N VAL A 61 12.85 9.94 -22.36
CA VAL A 61 11.79 10.58 -21.58
C VAL A 61 10.90 9.54 -20.90
N GLU A 62 10.49 8.49 -21.61
CA GLU A 62 9.71 7.38 -21.03
C GLU A 62 10.47 6.72 -19.89
N ALA A 63 11.76 6.43 -20.06
CA ALA A 63 12.58 5.86 -19.00
C ALA A 63 12.69 6.77 -17.75
N ALA A 64 12.71 8.09 -17.95
CA ALA A 64 12.70 9.05 -16.85
C ALA A 64 11.34 9.07 -16.14
N LEU A 65 10.24 9.07 -16.90
CA LEU A 65 8.88 9.00 -16.34
C LEU A 65 8.65 7.71 -15.54
N ASP A 66 9.07 6.56 -16.06
CA ASP A 66 9.01 5.28 -15.35
C ASP A 66 9.77 5.32 -14.01
N ALA A 67 10.92 5.99 -13.97
CA ALA A 67 11.69 6.14 -12.74
C ALA A 67 10.97 7.04 -11.72
N ASP A 68 10.39 8.14 -12.19
CA ASP A 68 9.60 9.06 -11.36
C ASP A 68 8.34 8.40 -10.82
N GLU A 69 7.63 7.62 -11.65
CA GLU A 69 6.45 6.85 -11.23
C GLU A 69 6.79 5.87 -10.10
N ARG A 70 7.86 5.09 -10.25
CA ARG A 70 8.34 4.17 -9.20
C ARG A 70 8.71 4.93 -7.91
N PHE A 71 9.30 6.11 -8.03
CA PHE A 71 9.63 6.95 -6.87
C PHE A 71 8.37 7.45 -6.15
N VAL A 72 7.36 7.89 -6.91
CA VAL A 72 6.08 8.33 -6.38
C VAL A 72 5.36 7.17 -5.69
N GLU A 73 5.31 5.99 -6.30
CA GLU A 73 4.72 4.79 -5.70
C GLU A 73 5.38 4.43 -4.37
N ALA A 74 6.71 4.40 -4.33
CA ALA A 74 7.45 4.14 -3.09
C ALA A 74 7.15 5.18 -2.01
N THR A 75 7.01 6.45 -2.40
CA THR A 75 6.68 7.54 -1.49
C THR A 75 5.25 7.42 -0.96
N LEU A 76 4.28 7.09 -1.82
CA LEU A 76 2.90 6.83 -1.41
C LEU A 76 2.80 5.67 -0.42
N GLU A 77 3.57 4.61 -0.64
CA GLU A 77 3.58 3.46 0.28
C GLU A 77 4.14 3.85 1.66
N ARG A 78 5.24 4.63 1.70
CA ARG A 78 5.76 5.20 2.95
C ARG A 78 4.72 6.07 3.66
N MET A 79 3.96 6.89 2.92
CA MET A 79 2.88 7.69 3.49
C MET A 79 1.75 6.83 4.08
N ARG A 80 1.37 5.74 3.41
CA ARG A 80 0.37 4.78 3.92
C ARG A 80 0.82 4.13 5.22
N VAL A 81 2.07 3.68 5.28
CA VAL A 81 2.68 3.12 6.50
C VAL A 81 2.72 4.16 7.63
N ALA A 82 3.12 5.40 7.34
CA ALA A 82 3.12 6.47 8.33
C ALA A 82 1.70 6.75 8.86
N ARG A 83 0.69 6.75 7.98
CA ARG A 83 -0.72 6.96 8.36
C ARG A 83 -1.26 5.82 9.21
N SER A 84 -0.91 4.57 8.90
CA SER A 84 -1.31 3.41 9.71
C SER A 84 -0.67 3.45 11.10
N LYS A 85 0.63 3.80 11.19
CA LYS A 85 1.34 4.03 12.45
C LYS A 85 0.68 5.14 13.27
N LEU A 86 0.33 6.28 12.66
CA LEU A 86 -0.37 7.37 13.33
C LEU A 86 -1.74 6.92 13.87
N LYS A 87 -2.51 6.15 13.10
CA LYS A 87 -3.80 5.59 13.56
C LYS A 87 -3.61 4.68 14.77
N ARG A 88 -2.59 3.81 14.77
CA ARG A 88 -2.25 2.95 15.92
C ARG A 88 -1.88 3.79 17.15
N LEU A 89 -1.00 4.77 17.00
CA LEU A 89 -0.59 5.65 18.11
C LEU A 89 -1.78 6.42 18.70
N ARG A 90 -2.69 6.92 17.87
CA ARG A 90 -3.92 7.57 18.33
C ARG A 90 -4.81 6.63 19.14
N LYS A 91 -4.94 5.37 18.71
CA LYS A 91 -5.69 4.35 19.47
C LYS A 91 -5.02 4.06 20.81
N GLN A 92 -3.71 3.86 20.83
CA GLN A 92 -2.94 3.64 22.06
C GLN A 92 -3.09 4.82 23.03
N LYS A 93 -2.97 6.05 22.55
CA LYS A 93 -3.18 7.26 23.37
C LYS A 93 -4.58 7.30 23.98
N ARG A 94 -5.63 6.99 23.20
CA ARG A 94 -7.02 6.93 23.72
C ARG A 94 -7.19 5.84 24.76
N LEU A 95 -6.59 4.68 24.56
CA LEU A 95 -6.64 3.57 25.52
C LEU A 95 -5.95 3.97 26.84
N LEU A 96 -4.76 4.56 26.77
CA LEU A 96 -4.04 5.03 27.96
C LEU A 96 -4.84 6.08 28.74
N LYS A 97 -5.45 7.06 28.05
CA LYS A 97 -6.33 8.03 28.69
C LYS A 97 -7.54 7.41 29.39
N ARG A 98 -8.13 6.37 28.80
CA ARG A 98 -9.24 5.65 29.45
C ARG A 98 -8.76 4.89 30.69
N ARG A 99 -7.59 4.26 30.61
CA ARG A 99 -7.00 3.57 31.75
C ARG A 99 -6.63 4.52 32.89
N GLU A 100 -6.07 5.68 32.55
CA GLU A 100 -5.81 6.77 33.50
C GLU A 100 -7.10 7.17 34.24
N GLN A 101 -8.18 7.41 33.51
CA GLN A 101 -9.48 7.72 34.10
C GLN A 101 -9.99 6.59 35.01
N GLN A 102 -9.91 5.33 34.57
CA GLN A 102 -10.34 4.18 35.37
C GLN A 102 -9.57 4.06 36.69
N VAL A 103 -8.25 4.29 36.67
CA VAL A 103 -7.43 4.27 37.89
C VAL A 103 -7.81 5.43 38.82
N PHE A 104 -8.07 6.61 38.26
CA PHE A 104 -8.51 7.76 39.03
C PHE A 104 -9.89 7.50 39.68
N ASP A 105 -10.84 6.97 38.92
CA ASP A 105 -12.19 6.68 39.40
C ASP A 105 -12.16 5.58 40.49
N ALA A 106 -11.38 4.51 40.29
CA ALA A 106 -11.21 3.46 41.29
C ALA A 106 -10.58 3.99 42.59
N GLY A 107 -9.52 4.81 42.49
CA GLY A 107 -8.91 5.43 43.67
C GLY A 107 -9.85 6.40 44.40
N ARG A 108 -10.77 7.03 43.67
CA ARG A 108 -11.83 7.84 44.27
C ARG A 108 -12.85 6.97 45.01
N GLU A 109 -13.32 5.88 44.41
CA GLU A 109 -14.24 4.93 45.07
C GLU A 109 -13.61 4.34 46.33
N GLU A 110 -12.33 3.93 46.26
CA GLU A 110 -11.56 3.43 47.42
C GLU A 110 -11.48 4.47 48.54
N ALA A 111 -11.25 5.75 48.22
CA ALA A 111 -11.24 6.83 49.21
C ALA A 111 -12.63 7.05 49.85
N GLU A 112 -13.69 7.06 49.04
CA GLU A 112 -15.06 7.18 49.54
C GLU A 112 -15.45 5.98 50.44
N ASP A 113 -14.97 4.76 50.12
CA ASP A 113 -15.19 3.58 50.95
C ASP A 113 -14.41 3.62 52.27
N LEU A 114 -13.18 4.12 52.26
CA LEU A 114 -12.41 4.34 53.50
C LEU A 114 -13.11 5.35 54.42
N GLU A 115 -13.60 6.48 53.89
CA GLU A 115 -14.36 7.46 54.66
C GLU A 115 -15.64 6.85 55.28
N ARG A 116 -16.33 5.96 54.56
CA ARG A 116 -17.50 5.23 55.10
C ARG A 116 -17.11 4.28 56.22
N LEU A 117 -16.00 3.56 56.09
CA LEU A 117 -15.50 2.66 57.12
C LEU A 117 -15.09 3.43 58.37
N GLU A 118 -14.38 4.54 58.23
CA GLU A 118 -14.03 5.43 59.35
C GLU A 118 -15.28 5.95 60.07
N ALA A 119 -16.33 6.35 59.33
CA ALA A 119 -17.60 6.76 59.92
C ALA A 119 -18.29 5.62 60.70
N LEU A 120 -18.25 4.39 60.18
CA LEU A 120 -18.78 3.22 60.87
C LEU A 120 -17.97 2.88 62.14
N GLU A 121 -16.64 3.01 62.09
CA GLU A 121 -15.78 2.83 63.26
C GLU A 121 -16.10 3.86 64.35
N HIS A 122 -16.28 5.13 63.98
CA HIS A 122 -16.70 6.17 64.92
C HIS A 122 -18.07 5.88 65.56
N LEU A 123 -19.05 5.42 64.77
CA LEU A 123 -20.34 4.99 65.29
C LEU A 123 -20.21 3.80 66.24
N ASN A 124 -19.41 2.80 65.88
CA ASN A 124 -19.16 1.63 66.71
C ASN A 124 -18.52 2.01 68.05
N GLN A 125 -17.51 2.88 68.03
CA GLN A 125 -16.89 3.43 69.24
C GLN A 125 -17.92 4.19 70.11
N ALA A 126 -18.79 5.01 69.51
CA ALA A 126 -19.83 5.73 70.25
C ALA A 126 -20.87 4.79 70.89
N VAL A 127 -21.26 3.72 70.20
CA VAL A 127 -22.15 2.68 70.74
C VAL A 127 -21.47 1.93 71.88
N ALA A 128 -20.19 1.56 71.74
CA ALA A 128 -19.42 0.89 72.78
C ALA A 128 -19.30 1.74 74.06
N LEU A 129 -19.13 3.07 73.92
CA LEU A 129 -19.07 3.99 75.07
C LEU A 129 -20.42 4.22 75.75
N THR A 130 -21.53 4.09 75.03
CA THR A 130 -22.89 4.30 75.55
C THR A 130 -23.54 3.05 76.15
N ASN A 131 -23.00 1.87 75.88
CA ASN A 131 -23.44 0.58 76.46
C ASN A 131 -22.31 -0.11 77.27
N PRO A 132 -21.98 0.39 78.48
CA PRO A 132 -20.92 -0.18 79.33
C PRO A 132 -21.26 -1.53 79.97
N GLU A 133 -22.50 -2.04 79.82
CA GLU A 133 -22.95 -3.32 80.39
C GLU A 133 -22.78 -4.52 79.43
N VAL A 134 -22.25 -4.32 78.22
CA VAL A 134 -21.91 -5.41 77.31
C VAL A 134 -20.59 -6.04 77.76
N PRO A 135 -20.53 -7.37 78.02
CA PRO A 135 -19.29 -8.03 78.43
C PRO A 135 -18.18 -7.77 77.41
N ALA A 136 -16.96 -7.46 77.87
CA ALA A 136 -15.80 -7.18 77.02
C ALA A 136 -15.49 -8.30 76.01
N GLU A 137 -16.00 -9.51 76.23
CA GLU A 137 -15.89 -10.69 75.37
C GLU A 137 -16.84 -10.66 74.15
N ALA A 138 -17.86 -9.81 74.13
CA ALA A 138 -18.79 -9.66 73.01
C ALA A 138 -18.34 -8.61 71.97
N ALA A 139 -17.29 -7.84 72.27
CA ALA A 139 -16.78 -6.77 71.39
C ALA A 139 -15.87 -7.26 70.25
N VAL A 140 -15.41 -8.52 70.30
CA VAL A 140 -14.59 -9.13 69.25
C VAL A 140 -15.46 -10.12 68.49
N VAL A 141 -16.20 -9.62 67.49
CA VAL A 141 -16.77 -10.52 66.48
C VAL A 141 -15.59 -11.10 65.71
N ASP A 142 -15.30 -12.38 65.95
CA ASP A 142 -14.25 -13.11 65.24
C ASP A 142 -14.72 -13.39 63.80
N TRP A 143 -14.23 -12.59 62.85
CA TRP A 143 -14.51 -12.73 61.43
C TRP A 143 -13.67 -13.81 60.75
N SER A 144 -12.73 -14.46 61.44
CA SER A 144 -11.84 -15.45 60.82
C SER A 144 -12.60 -16.65 60.26
N GLY A 145 -13.70 -17.07 60.89
CA GLY A 145 -14.57 -18.13 60.38
C GLY A 145 -15.39 -17.77 59.13
N PHE A 146 -15.50 -16.49 58.77
CA PHE A 146 -16.21 -16.06 57.56
C PHE A 146 -15.35 -16.22 56.29
N TRP A 147 -14.02 -16.14 56.43
CA TRP A 147 -13.07 -16.25 55.31
C TRP A 147 -12.59 -17.68 55.01
N ASP A 148 -12.98 -18.66 55.83
CA ASP A 148 -12.57 -20.06 55.69
C ASP A 148 -13.40 -20.86 54.66
N PHE A 149 -14.39 -20.23 54.03
CA PHE A 149 -15.12 -20.81 52.90
C PHE A 149 -14.53 -20.35 51.56
N GLY A 150 -13.51 -21.06 51.06
CA GLY A 150 -13.24 -21.09 49.62
C GLY A 150 -11.81 -20.89 49.15
N VAL A 151 -10.81 -21.44 49.85
CA VAL A 151 -9.52 -21.77 49.22
C VAL A 151 -9.31 -23.28 49.34
N ASP A 152 -10.10 -24.04 48.59
CA ASP A 152 -9.75 -25.43 48.28
C ASP A 152 -8.53 -25.41 47.36
N ASP A 153 -7.37 -25.55 48.00
CA ASP A 153 -6.10 -25.90 47.42
C ASP A 153 -6.19 -27.33 46.85
N THR A 154 -6.70 -27.47 45.62
CA THR A 154 -6.63 -28.71 44.84
C THR A 154 -5.54 -28.62 43.79
N GLY A 155 -4.30 -28.54 44.28
CA GLY A 155 -3.08 -28.80 43.51
C GLY A 155 -2.74 -30.29 43.41
N VAL A 156 -3.15 -30.90 42.30
CA VAL A 156 -2.41 -31.92 41.52
C VAL A 156 -2.04 -33.27 42.17
N ALA A 157 -2.64 -34.35 41.64
CA ALA A 157 -1.94 -35.62 41.41
C ALA A 157 -2.43 -36.27 40.11
N ALA A 158 -1.59 -36.20 39.07
CA ALA A 158 -1.69 -37.06 37.90
C ALA A 158 -1.40 -38.52 38.32
N GLY A 159 -2.34 -39.42 38.06
CA GLY A 159 -2.21 -40.86 38.26
C GLY A 159 -3.00 -41.59 37.17
N GLY A 160 -2.32 -42.48 36.44
CA GLY A 160 -2.80 -43.09 35.21
C GLY A 160 -3.65 -44.34 35.38
N SER A 161 -4.15 -44.79 34.23
CA SER A 161 -4.46 -46.18 33.84
C SER A 161 -5.60 -46.88 34.58
N SER A 162 -6.73 -47.08 33.88
CA SER A 162 -7.03 -48.31 33.13
C SER A 162 -8.34 -48.20 32.36
#